data_AF-A0A934WTS2-F1
#
_entry.id   AF-A0A934WTS2-F1
#
_cell.length_a   1.000
_cell.length_b   1.000
_cell.length_c   1.000
_cell.angle_alpha   90.00
_cell.angle_beta   90.00
_cell.angle_gamma   90.00
#
_symmetry.space_group_name_H-M   'P 1'
#
loop_
_entity.id
_entity.type
_entity.pdbx_description
1 polymer ?
#
loop_
_entity_poly.entity_id
_entity_poly.type
_entity_poly.pdbx_seq_one_letter_code
_entity_poly.pdbx_strand_id
1 'polypeptide(L)'
;MKKLLSFALTFIMVCSVCSAAAGARETWIDNYYYGTGDPFYLNYPTREEIIAKAKELDIDLSHVDGYAQEYSLDPADYRLGKLDDSTYTQALNVLNFYRYVAGLPCDVEIDDGYNELAQAGMLVNAANNTLSHYPNQPEGMSDELYELGREGAGKCNIAWKHESLPLSFQNGWMDDSNKSNIDRAGHRRWILNPMMKYTGFGEVGDFTAMYSLDRSREGRFAGDYIAWPAANTPLDLFVGSLITVSLGASYDDPVADKISVEISSETQGRSWTVNSKSEDAAFYVNTGSFGIDRCIICKVADFTADDTLHIRITGITKNGVEAPIEYTANLFSLSSVELDRTTVMTRPSWGADFNYTASSLLSKNTPKVSWRSEDPDVSGIWLYKDRPVYYGVSEGRTTITVYTGGAYVDVDVIVRNSKFLLGDADGDDEVSVLDVTTAQRSLSLIKVSEFCDYLFDIDSDEEIGAIDVALVMRWLAEMPSNPAIGTSLQSPFTY
;
A
#
# COMPACT_ATOMS: atom_id res chain seq x y z
N MET A 1 -68.87 -5.90 21.20
CA MET A 1 -68.42 -6.52 19.94
C MET A 1 -67.63 -5.58 19.01
N LYS A 2 -67.85 -4.25 18.97
CA LYS A 2 -67.10 -3.35 18.05
C LYS A 2 -65.68 -2.93 18.49
N LYS A 3 -65.27 -3.16 19.76
CA LYS A 3 -63.92 -2.80 20.25
C LYS A 3 -62.86 -3.91 20.09
N LEU A 4 -63.26 -5.17 19.87
CA LEU A 4 -62.30 -6.28 19.64
C LEU A 4 -61.84 -6.38 18.17
N LEU A 5 -62.66 -5.94 17.20
CA LEU A 5 -62.27 -5.98 15.78
C LEU A 5 -61.17 -4.96 15.43
N SER A 6 -61.12 -3.82 16.13
CA SER A 6 -60.11 -2.78 15.87
C SER A 6 -58.72 -3.19 16.32
N PHE A 7 -58.59 -3.97 17.39
CA PHE A 7 -57.29 -4.45 17.88
C PHE A 7 -56.75 -5.59 17.00
N ALA A 8 -57.62 -6.46 16.50
CA ALA A 8 -57.24 -7.54 15.59
C ALA A 8 -56.76 -7.02 14.22
N LEU A 9 -57.40 -5.99 13.67
CA LEU A 9 -56.95 -5.39 12.40
C LEU A 9 -55.59 -4.68 12.53
N THR A 10 -55.33 -3.96 13.63
CA THR A 10 -54.04 -3.30 13.85
C THR A 10 -52.92 -4.31 14.07
N PHE A 11 -53.18 -5.42 14.77
CA PHE A 11 -52.18 -6.48 14.98
C PHE A 11 -51.86 -7.24 13.68
N ILE A 12 -52.86 -7.54 12.85
CA ILE A 12 -52.66 -8.17 11.54
C ILE A 12 -51.89 -7.25 10.60
N MET A 13 -52.15 -5.93 10.61
CA MET A 13 -51.44 -4.97 9.76
C MET A 13 -49.97 -4.81 10.20
N VAL A 14 -49.68 -4.76 11.50
CA VAL A 14 -48.29 -4.72 12.03
C VAL A 14 -47.56 -6.02 11.73
N CYS A 15 -48.18 -7.19 11.92
CA CYS A 15 -47.57 -8.47 11.55
C CYS A 15 -47.33 -8.58 10.04
N SER A 16 -48.25 -8.11 9.20
CA SER A 16 -48.09 -8.15 7.73
C SER A 16 -46.97 -7.24 7.24
N VAL A 17 -46.78 -6.06 7.85
CA VAL A 17 -45.67 -5.15 7.56
C VAL A 17 -44.34 -5.73 8.07
N CYS A 18 -44.31 -6.35 9.25
CA CYS A 18 -43.13 -7.07 9.75
C CYS A 18 -42.76 -8.28 8.87
N SER A 19 -43.75 -9.05 8.39
CA SER A 19 -43.52 -10.19 7.49
C SER A 19 -43.08 -9.76 6.09
N ALA A 20 -43.60 -8.64 5.57
CA ALA A 20 -43.15 -8.07 4.30
C ALA A 20 -41.73 -7.48 4.40
N ALA A 21 -41.39 -6.83 5.53
CA ALA A 21 -40.03 -6.34 5.78
C ALA A 21 -39.03 -7.48 6.01
N ALA A 22 -39.44 -8.56 6.69
CA ALA A 22 -38.63 -9.77 6.85
C ALA A 22 -38.43 -10.50 5.50
N GLY A 23 -39.49 -10.68 4.72
CA GLY A 23 -39.40 -11.29 3.39
C GLY A 23 -38.61 -10.46 2.39
N ALA A 24 -38.73 -9.13 2.41
CA ALA A 24 -37.90 -8.24 1.61
C ALA A 24 -36.42 -8.32 2.02
N ARG A 25 -36.14 -8.40 3.34
CA ARG A 25 -34.79 -8.56 3.89
C ARG A 25 -34.17 -9.91 3.52
N GLU A 26 -34.93 -11.01 3.59
CA GLU A 26 -34.48 -12.34 3.13
C GLU A 26 -34.14 -12.33 1.64
N THR A 27 -35.00 -11.78 0.78
CA THR A 27 -34.69 -11.66 -0.66
C THR A 27 -33.52 -10.72 -0.98
N TRP A 28 -33.26 -9.73 -0.13
CA TRP A 28 -32.12 -8.82 -0.28
C TRP A 28 -30.81 -9.48 0.16
N ILE A 29 -30.80 -10.18 1.29
CA ILE A 29 -29.66 -10.97 1.79
C ILE A 29 -29.32 -12.06 0.78
N ASP A 30 -30.33 -12.75 0.23
CA ASP A 30 -30.17 -13.80 -0.78
C ASP A 30 -29.48 -13.27 -2.04
N ASN A 31 -29.92 -12.13 -2.60
CA ASN A 31 -29.26 -11.55 -3.77
C ASN A 31 -27.90 -10.88 -3.45
N TYR A 32 -27.67 -10.49 -2.20
CA TYR A 32 -26.50 -9.70 -1.82
C TYR A 32 -25.29 -10.53 -1.42
N TYR A 33 -25.52 -11.62 -0.71
CA TYR A 33 -24.49 -12.56 -0.31
C TYR A 33 -24.37 -13.74 -1.27
N TYR A 34 -25.43 -14.08 -2.00
CA TYR A 34 -25.52 -15.31 -2.78
C TYR A 34 -25.69 -15.06 -4.27
N GLY A 35 -24.94 -14.08 -4.81
CA GLY A 35 -24.82 -13.86 -6.26
C GLY A 35 -24.77 -15.18 -7.05
N THR A 36 -25.30 -15.18 -8.27
CA THR A 36 -25.42 -16.42 -9.04
C THR A 36 -24.04 -16.92 -9.44
N GLY A 37 -23.64 -18.10 -8.94
CA GLY A 37 -22.39 -18.75 -9.33
C GLY A 37 -21.69 -19.49 -8.17
N ASP A 38 -20.45 -19.90 -8.43
CA ASP A 38 -19.63 -20.64 -7.48
C ASP A 38 -19.21 -19.76 -6.28
N PRO A 39 -19.10 -20.36 -5.08
CA PRO A 39 -18.62 -19.63 -3.91
C PRO A 39 -17.15 -19.26 -4.06
N PHE A 40 -16.79 -18.04 -3.65
CA PHE A 40 -15.41 -17.61 -3.51
C PHE A 40 -15.11 -17.15 -2.08
N TYR A 41 -13.85 -17.23 -1.71
CA TYR A 41 -13.34 -16.97 -0.36
C TYR A 41 -12.21 -15.94 -0.42
N LEU A 42 -11.85 -15.39 0.72
CA LEU A 42 -10.66 -14.54 0.82
C LEU A 42 -9.40 -15.36 0.61
N ASN A 43 -8.44 -14.78 -0.10
CA ASN A 43 -7.10 -15.31 -0.29
C ASN A 43 -6.09 -14.30 0.23
N TYR A 44 -5.68 -14.42 1.49
CA TYR A 44 -4.78 -13.46 2.12
C TYR A 44 -3.34 -13.61 1.62
N PRO A 45 -2.77 -12.56 0.99
CA PRO A 45 -1.40 -12.62 0.50
C PRO A 45 -0.37 -12.54 1.64
N THR A 46 0.82 -13.08 1.40
CA THR A 46 1.98 -12.85 2.27
C THR A 46 2.48 -11.41 2.14
N ARG A 47 3.36 -10.98 3.05
CA ARG A 47 4.03 -9.68 2.95
C ARG A 47 4.76 -9.51 1.61
N GLU A 48 5.50 -10.54 1.20
CA GLU A 48 6.29 -10.55 -0.03
C GLU A 48 5.39 -10.44 -1.27
N GLU A 49 4.26 -11.14 -1.26
CA GLU A 49 3.25 -11.06 -2.32
C GLU A 49 2.61 -9.67 -2.41
N ILE A 50 2.34 -9.01 -1.28
CA ILE A 50 1.84 -7.63 -1.25
C ILE A 50 2.87 -6.67 -1.84
N ILE A 51 4.15 -6.78 -1.45
CA ILE A 51 5.23 -5.93 -1.98
C ILE A 51 5.40 -6.17 -3.48
N ALA A 52 5.38 -7.42 -3.93
CA ALA A 52 5.46 -7.76 -5.34
C ALA A 52 4.26 -7.20 -6.12
N LYS A 53 3.04 -7.30 -5.58
CA LYS A 53 1.84 -6.75 -6.22
C LYS A 53 1.87 -5.22 -6.30
N ALA A 54 2.37 -4.53 -5.27
CA ALA A 54 2.54 -3.08 -5.30
C ALA A 54 3.46 -2.64 -6.44
N LYS A 55 4.57 -3.38 -6.65
CA LYS A 55 5.52 -3.16 -7.76
C LYS A 55 4.91 -3.50 -9.12
N GLU A 56 4.17 -4.61 -9.21
CA GLU A 56 3.49 -5.04 -10.45
C GLU A 56 2.45 -4.01 -10.91
N LEU A 57 1.69 -3.45 -9.98
CA LEU A 57 0.68 -2.43 -10.24
C LEU A 57 1.26 -1.02 -10.36
N ASP A 58 2.56 -0.83 -10.13
CA ASP A 58 3.23 0.47 -10.13
C ASP A 58 2.47 1.53 -9.30
N ILE A 59 2.10 1.15 -8.06
CA ILE A 59 1.25 1.99 -7.21
C ILE A 59 1.98 3.28 -6.83
N ASP A 60 1.40 4.43 -7.21
CA ASP A 60 1.84 5.75 -6.78
C ASP A 60 0.77 6.43 -5.91
N LEU A 61 0.93 6.33 -4.59
CA LEU A 61 0.03 7.01 -3.63
C LEU A 61 0.18 8.54 -3.64
N SER A 62 1.19 9.07 -4.31
CA SER A 62 1.46 10.50 -4.48
C SER A 62 1.15 11.00 -5.90
N HIS A 63 0.50 10.18 -6.73
CA HIS A 63 0.16 10.55 -8.09
C HIS A 63 -0.67 11.85 -8.09
N VAL A 64 -0.31 12.72 -9.03
CA VAL A 64 -1.00 13.99 -9.29
C VAL A 64 -1.96 13.76 -10.44
N ASP A 65 -3.23 14.01 -10.18
CA ASP A 65 -4.29 13.76 -11.15
C ASP A 65 -4.29 14.79 -12.29
N GLY A 66 -4.69 14.34 -13.48
CA GLY A 66 -4.64 15.11 -14.72
C GLY A 66 -5.88 14.92 -15.58
N TYR A 67 -6.07 15.84 -16.53
CA TYR A 67 -7.27 15.91 -17.37
C TYR A 67 -6.90 15.74 -18.84
N ALA A 68 -7.48 14.73 -19.49
CA ALA A 68 -7.48 14.62 -20.96
C ALA A 68 -8.41 15.66 -21.61
N GLN A 69 -9.45 16.09 -20.89
CA GLN A 69 -10.32 17.19 -21.28
C GLN A 69 -10.65 18.05 -20.06
N GLU A 70 -10.38 19.35 -20.16
CA GLU A 70 -10.70 20.31 -19.11
C GLU A 70 -12.20 20.43 -18.88
N TYR A 71 -12.60 20.44 -17.61
CA TYR A 71 -13.98 20.76 -17.20
C TYR A 71 -14.23 22.28 -17.29
N SER A 72 -15.47 22.69 -17.02
CA SER A 72 -15.84 24.09 -16.88
C SER A 72 -16.93 24.25 -15.84
N LEU A 73 -16.72 25.20 -14.93
CA LEU A 73 -17.69 25.60 -13.91
C LEU A 73 -18.38 26.94 -14.26
N ASP A 74 -18.18 27.46 -15.48
CA ASP A 74 -18.89 28.65 -15.95
C ASP A 74 -20.38 28.33 -16.12
N PRO A 75 -21.30 29.04 -15.43
CA PRO A 75 -22.75 28.85 -15.59
C PRO A 75 -23.26 28.98 -17.03
N ALA A 76 -22.52 29.67 -17.92
CA ALA A 76 -22.87 29.80 -19.33
C ALA A 76 -22.37 28.63 -20.21
N ASP A 77 -21.44 27.81 -19.70
CA ASP A 77 -20.77 26.75 -20.46
C ASP A 77 -20.22 25.66 -19.51
N TYR A 78 -21.10 24.99 -18.78
CA TYR A 78 -20.70 23.83 -17.98
C TYR A 78 -20.16 22.73 -18.90
N ARG A 79 -18.96 22.22 -18.58
CA ARG A 79 -18.33 21.11 -19.29
C ARG A 79 -17.90 20.06 -18.29
N LEU A 80 -18.23 18.81 -18.59
CA LEU A 80 -17.96 17.66 -17.73
C LEU A 80 -16.47 17.48 -17.43
N GLY A 81 -15.64 17.66 -18.46
CA GLY A 81 -14.23 17.27 -18.43
C GLY A 81 -14.06 15.75 -18.49
N LYS A 82 -12.80 15.31 -18.52
CA LYS A 82 -12.41 13.90 -18.51
C LYS A 82 -11.00 13.79 -17.94
N LEU A 83 -10.82 12.92 -16.94
CA LEU A 83 -9.49 12.59 -16.43
C LEU A 83 -8.64 11.92 -17.52
N ASP A 84 -7.32 12.02 -17.39
CA ASP A 84 -6.42 11.31 -18.30
C ASP A 84 -6.25 9.83 -17.92
N ASP A 85 -5.69 9.07 -18.86
CA ASP A 85 -5.53 7.62 -18.71
C ASP A 85 -4.59 7.25 -17.55
N SER A 86 -3.62 8.11 -17.22
CA SER A 86 -2.68 7.85 -16.12
C SER A 86 -3.37 7.97 -14.77
N THR A 87 -4.24 8.96 -14.60
CA THR A 87 -5.08 9.13 -13.42
C THR A 87 -6.06 7.98 -13.24
N TYR A 88 -6.78 7.59 -14.30
CA TYR A 88 -7.66 6.43 -14.25
C TYR A 88 -6.93 5.15 -13.87
N THR A 89 -5.75 4.93 -14.47
CA THR A 89 -4.92 3.75 -14.19
C THR A 89 -4.47 3.72 -12.73
N GLN A 90 -3.95 4.83 -12.20
CA GLN A 90 -3.48 4.88 -10.82
C GLN A 90 -4.62 4.71 -9.81
N ALA A 91 -5.76 5.37 -10.02
CA ALA A 91 -6.92 5.19 -9.16
C ALA A 91 -7.43 3.73 -9.15
N LEU A 92 -7.46 3.07 -10.31
CA LEU A 92 -7.84 1.65 -10.42
C LEU A 92 -6.82 0.73 -9.73
N ASN A 93 -5.53 0.99 -9.92
CA ASN A 93 -4.45 0.21 -9.32
C ASN A 93 -4.50 0.31 -7.79
N VAL A 94 -4.69 1.53 -7.24
CA VAL A 94 -4.85 1.75 -5.80
C VAL A 94 -6.07 0.99 -5.27
N LEU A 95 -7.24 1.08 -5.92
CA LEU A 95 -8.44 0.31 -5.54
C LEU A 95 -8.15 -1.20 -5.49
N ASN A 96 -7.61 -1.73 -6.58
CA ASN A 96 -7.32 -3.16 -6.70
C ASN A 96 -6.26 -3.60 -5.68
N PHE A 97 -5.30 -2.73 -5.34
CA PHE A 97 -4.29 -3.03 -4.34
C PHE A 97 -4.86 -3.12 -2.93
N TYR A 98 -5.72 -2.19 -2.51
CA TYR A 98 -6.46 -2.30 -1.24
C TYR A 98 -7.25 -3.61 -1.14
N ARG A 99 -7.93 -3.97 -2.24
CA ARG A 99 -8.70 -5.23 -2.33
C ARG A 99 -7.79 -6.46 -2.23
N TYR A 100 -6.66 -6.45 -2.93
CA TYR A 100 -5.67 -7.52 -2.87
C TYR A 100 -5.14 -7.74 -1.45
N VAL A 101 -4.77 -6.66 -0.74
CA VAL A 101 -4.29 -6.72 0.65
C VAL A 101 -5.37 -7.30 1.57
N ALA A 102 -6.65 -6.95 1.34
CA ALA A 102 -7.79 -7.51 2.09
C ALA A 102 -8.10 -8.98 1.75
N GLY A 103 -7.39 -9.58 0.79
CA GLY A 103 -7.59 -10.93 0.29
C GLY A 103 -8.78 -11.05 -0.68
N LEU A 104 -9.30 -9.94 -1.19
CA LEU A 104 -10.36 -9.90 -2.18
C LEU A 104 -9.79 -10.00 -3.61
N PRO A 105 -10.60 -10.42 -4.60
CA PRO A 105 -10.24 -10.29 -6.00
C PRO A 105 -9.89 -8.84 -6.37
N CYS A 106 -8.71 -8.67 -6.96
CA CYS A 106 -8.13 -7.41 -7.41
C CYS A 106 -8.27 -7.21 -8.93
N ASP A 107 -9.35 -7.74 -9.50
CA ASP A 107 -9.70 -7.69 -10.92
C ASP A 107 -10.88 -6.74 -11.18
N VAL A 108 -11.04 -5.69 -10.37
CA VAL A 108 -12.01 -4.63 -10.68
C VAL A 108 -11.55 -3.91 -11.94
N GLU A 109 -12.49 -3.60 -12.81
CA GLU A 109 -12.27 -2.92 -14.08
C GLU A 109 -13.00 -1.59 -14.11
N ILE A 110 -12.54 -0.67 -14.98
CA ILE A 110 -13.23 0.59 -15.22
C ILE A 110 -14.41 0.37 -16.15
N ASP A 111 -15.54 0.98 -15.82
CA ASP A 111 -16.69 1.17 -16.70
C ASP A 111 -16.80 2.65 -17.08
N ASP A 112 -16.80 2.94 -18.39
CA ASP A 112 -16.82 4.32 -18.88
C ASP A 112 -18.10 5.09 -18.48
N GLY A 113 -19.23 4.40 -18.33
CA GLY A 113 -20.46 5.02 -17.82
C GLY A 113 -20.36 5.37 -16.35
N TYR A 114 -19.65 4.57 -15.56
CA TYR A 114 -19.35 4.90 -14.16
C TYR A 114 -18.36 6.06 -14.03
N ASN A 115 -17.39 6.20 -14.94
CA ASN A 115 -16.54 7.40 -15.01
C ASN A 115 -17.38 8.65 -15.28
N GLU A 116 -18.27 8.58 -16.27
CA GLU A 116 -19.13 9.71 -16.63
C GLU A 116 -20.02 10.16 -15.45
N LEU A 117 -20.63 9.20 -14.74
CA LEU A 117 -21.40 9.46 -13.52
C LEU A 117 -20.55 10.10 -12.42
N ALA A 118 -19.37 9.54 -12.12
CA ALA A 118 -18.49 10.05 -11.08
C ALA A 118 -18.03 11.48 -11.38
N GLN A 119 -17.60 11.73 -12.62
CA GLN A 119 -17.19 13.05 -13.10
C GLN A 119 -18.33 14.07 -13.02
N ALA A 120 -19.55 13.68 -13.42
CA ALA A 120 -20.72 14.56 -13.37
C ALA A 120 -21.11 14.89 -11.93
N GLY A 121 -21.02 13.90 -11.04
CA GLY A 121 -21.25 14.10 -9.61
C GLY A 121 -20.32 15.15 -9.02
N MET A 122 -19.03 15.09 -9.37
CA MET A 122 -18.05 16.08 -8.91
C MET A 122 -18.26 17.44 -9.54
N LEU A 123 -18.66 17.53 -10.82
CA LEU A 123 -19.01 18.79 -11.45
C LEU A 123 -20.16 19.51 -10.73
N VAL A 124 -21.23 18.78 -10.39
CA VAL A 124 -22.38 19.36 -9.66
C VAL A 124 -21.98 19.78 -8.23
N ASN A 125 -21.18 18.99 -7.54
CA ASN A 125 -20.69 19.31 -6.20
C ASN A 125 -19.77 20.54 -6.21
N ALA A 126 -18.85 20.61 -7.17
CA ALA A 126 -17.93 21.72 -7.36
C ALA A 126 -18.67 23.01 -7.74
N ALA A 127 -19.65 22.93 -8.65
CA ALA A 127 -20.49 24.07 -9.02
C ALA A 127 -21.30 24.64 -7.83
N ASN A 128 -21.72 23.77 -6.90
CA ASN A 128 -22.36 24.18 -5.64
C ASN A 128 -21.36 24.53 -4.52
N ASN A 129 -20.07 24.28 -4.73
CA ASN A 129 -19.00 24.40 -3.74
C ASN A 129 -19.36 23.72 -2.39
N THR A 130 -20.00 22.56 -2.45
CA THR A 130 -20.49 21.82 -1.28
C THR A 130 -20.47 20.33 -1.59
N LEU A 131 -19.94 19.52 -0.67
CA LEU A 131 -19.97 18.06 -0.77
C LEU A 131 -21.32 17.51 -0.29
N SER A 132 -22.04 16.81 -1.16
CA SER A 132 -23.35 16.21 -0.90
C SER A 132 -23.62 15.03 -1.84
N HIS A 133 -24.15 13.94 -1.28
CA HIS A 133 -24.73 12.84 -2.07
C HIS A 133 -26.08 13.21 -2.72
N TYR A 134 -26.67 14.34 -2.31
CA TYR A 134 -27.95 14.85 -2.83
C TYR A 134 -27.78 16.33 -3.19
N PRO A 135 -26.97 16.66 -4.21
CA PRO A 135 -26.72 18.04 -4.55
C PRO A 135 -27.96 18.69 -5.21
N ASN A 136 -28.11 20.00 -5.01
CA ASN A 136 -29.11 20.79 -5.70
C ASN A 136 -28.64 21.13 -7.12
N GLN A 137 -29.58 21.45 -8.02
CA GLN A 137 -29.23 21.90 -9.37
C GLN A 137 -28.55 23.28 -9.33
N PRO A 138 -27.31 23.43 -9.85
CA PRO A 138 -26.66 24.72 -9.97
C PRO A 138 -27.37 25.61 -11.00
N GLU A 139 -27.30 26.93 -10.82
CA GLU A 139 -27.83 27.89 -11.80
C GLU A 139 -27.11 27.74 -13.14
N GLY A 140 -27.86 27.73 -14.25
CA GLY A 140 -27.31 27.61 -15.60
C GLY A 140 -27.01 26.18 -16.06
N MET A 141 -27.04 25.20 -15.16
CA MET A 141 -26.83 23.79 -15.51
C MET A 141 -28.08 23.17 -16.13
N SER A 142 -27.92 22.47 -17.26
CA SER A 142 -29.03 21.77 -17.92
C SER A 142 -29.58 20.65 -17.03
N ASP A 143 -30.87 20.35 -17.18
CA ASP A 143 -31.54 19.27 -16.43
C ASP A 143 -30.86 17.91 -16.66
N GLU A 144 -30.38 17.66 -17.89
CA GLU A 144 -29.69 16.43 -18.26
C GLU A 144 -28.35 16.26 -17.51
N LEU A 145 -27.51 17.30 -17.52
CA LEU A 145 -26.21 17.26 -16.83
C LEU A 145 -26.39 17.23 -15.30
N TYR A 146 -27.40 17.94 -14.79
CA TYR A 146 -27.74 17.89 -13.37
C TYR A 146 -28.20 16.50 -12.95
N GLU A 147 -29.11 15.87 -13.70
CA GLU A 147 -29.64 14.56 -13.33
C GLU A 147 -28.53 13.49 -13.35
N LEU A 148 -27.64 13.55 -14.34
CA LEU A 148 -26.45 12.69 -14.41
C LEU A 148 -25.56 12.87 -13.18
N GLY A 149 -25.26 14.11 -12.79
CA GLY A 149 -24.43 14.39 -11.62
C GLY A 149 -25.13 14.10 -10.29
N ARG A 150 -26.44 14.29 -10.19
CA ARG A 150 -27.24 13.91 -9.02
C ARG A 150 -27.21 12.39 -8.83
N GLU A 151 -27.33 11.63 -9.90
CA GLU A 151 -27.20 10.17 -9.88
C GLU A 151 -25.79 9.74 -9.48
N GLY A 152 -24.76 10.32 -10.09
CA GLY A 152 -23.37 10.03 -9.77
C GLY A 152 -23.02 10.30 -8.30
N ALA A 153 -23.34 11.50 -7.80
CA ALA A 153 -23.10 11.86 -6.41
C ALA A 153 -23.79 10.90 -5.41
N GLY A 154 -24.97 10.38 -5.75
CA GLY A 154 -25.69 9.41 -4.92
C GLY A 154 -25.14 7.98 -4.95
N LYS A 155 -24.29 7.64 -5.93
CA LYS A 155 -23.75 6.28 -6.15
C LYS A 155 -22.24 6.17 -5.92
N CYS A 156 -21.57 7.29 -5.73
CA CYS A 156 -20.13 7.33 -5.49
C CYS A 156 -19.80 7.45 -4.01
N ASN A 157 -18.67 6.88 -3.62
CA ASN A 157 -17.86 7.45 -2.55
C ASN A 157 -17.40 8.83 -3.03
N ILE A 158 -17.63 9.87 -2.23
CA ILE A 158 -17.26 11.25 -2.58
C ILE A 158 -16.35 11.83 -1.50
N ALA A 159 -15.39 12.65 -1.90
CA ALA A 159 -14.51 13.35 -0.97
C ALA A 159 -14.34 14.81 -1.39
N TRP A 160 -13.91 15.64 -0.44
CA TRP A 160 -13.58 17.03 -0.69
C TRP A 160 -12.30 17.39 0.06
N LYS A 161 -11.42 18.17 -0.56
CA LYS A 161 -10.12 18.62 -0.04
C LYS A 161 -9.08 17.51 0.05
N HIS A 162 -9.15 16.59 -0.90
CA HIS A 162 -8.08 15.66 -1.20
C HIS A 162 -7.57 16.03 -2.58
N GLU A 163 -6.27 16.30 -2.69
CA GLU A 163 -5.64 16.87 -3.89
C GLU A 163 -5.49 15.85 -5.05
N SER A 164 -5.88 14.59 -4.82
CA SER A 164 -5.92 13.53 -5.83
C SER A 164 -6.78 12.32 -5.39
N LEU A 165 -7.10 11.44 -6.32
CA LEU A 165 -7.79 10.16 -6.08
C LEU A 165 -7.01 9.25 -5.12
N PRO A 166 -5.69 8.99 -5.27
CA PRO A 166 -4.94 8.19 -4.29
C PRO A 166 -4.99 8.75 -2.86
N LEU A 167 -4.90 10.07 -2.70
CA LEU A 167 -5.04 10.72 -1.39
C LEU A 167 -6.47 10.59 -0.84
N SER A 168 -7.47 10.58 -1.72
CA SER A 168 -8.87 10.33 -1.34
C SER A 168 -9.07 8.91 -0.83
N PHE A 169 -8.40 7.92 -1.42
CA PHE A 169 -8.36 6.56 -0.86
C PHE A 169 -7.71 6.56 0.53
N GLN A 170 -6.46 7.02 0.64
CA GLN A 170 -5.66 6.87 1.86
C GLN A 170 -6.22 7.67 3.04
N ASN A 171 -6.47 8.96 2.85
CA ASN A 171 -6.78 9.91 3.94
C ASN A 171 -8.28 10.18 4.08
N GLY A 172 -9.09 9.65 3.16
CA GLY A 172 -10.54 9.82 3.13
C GLY A 172 -11.24 8.48 3.30
N TRP A 173 -11.41 7.77 2.19
CA TRP A 173 -12.30 6.62 2.08
C TRP A 173 -11.83 5.38 2.86
N MET A 174 -10.52 5.09 2.85
CA MET A 174 -9.97 3.94 3.59
C MET A 174 -9.63 4.28 5.04
N ASP A 175 -9.27 5.50 5.41
CA ASP A 175 -9.19 5.90 6.83
C ASP A 175 -10.61 5.92 7.46
N ASP A 176 -11.52 6.69 6.85
CA ASP A 176 -12.93 6.87 7.23
C ASP A 176 -13.20 7.13 8.72
N SER A 177 -12.18 7.53 9.48
CA SER A 177 -12.26 7.72 10.93
C SER A 177 -12.74 9.11 11.36
N ASN A 178 -13.11 9.96 10.40
CA ASN A 178 -13.67 11.27 10.71
C ASN A 178 -14.99 11.14 11.49
N LYS A 179 -15.32 12.17 12.26
CA LYS A 179 -16.48 12.13 13.19
C LYS A 179 -17.81 11.86 12.50
N SER A 180 -17.97 12.29 11.25
CA SER A 180 -19.21 12.07 10.53
C SER A 180 -19.36 10.63 10.04
N ASN A 181 -18.28 9.88 9.81
CA ASN A 181 -18.31 8.58 9.14
C ASN A 181 -17.91 7.39 10.03
N ILE A 182 -17.19 7.64 11.13
CA ILE A 182 -16.63 6.59 11.99
C ILE A 182 -17.66 5.59 12.51
N ASP A 183 -18.93 5.98 12.61
CA ASP A 183 -20.04 5.13 13.07
C ASP A 183 -20.52 4.09 12.03
N ARG A 184 -20.04 4.17 10.79
CA ARG A 184 -20.43 3.30 9.67
C ARG A 184 -19.29 2.79 8.82
N ALA A 185 -18.18 3.54 8.72
CA ALA A 185 -17.04 3.28 7.85
C ALA A 185 -17.46 2.93 6.40
N GLY A 186 -18.46 3.67 5.89
CA GLY A 186 -19.18 3.32 4.68
C GLY A 186 -18.29 3.32 3.42
N HIS A 187 -17.37 4.27 3.32
CA HIS A 187 -16.52 4.41 2.13
C HIS A 187 -15.56 3.22 2.02
N ARG A 188 -14.91 2.86 3.14
CA ARG A 188 -14.04 1.70 3.24
C ARG A 188 -14.76 0.42 2.88
N ARG A 189 -15.96 0.22 3.43
CA ARG A 189 -16.71 -1.01 3.20
C ARG A 189 -17.19 -1.12 1.75
N TRP A 190 -17.46 -0.01 1.05
CA TRP A 190 -17.69 -0.02 -0.40
C TRP A 190 -16.45 -0.40 -1.22
N ILE A 191 -15.27 0.10 -0.85
CA ILE A 191 -14.00 -0.30 -1.49
C ILE A 191 -13.75 -1.81 -1.32
N LEU A 192 -14.04 -2.33 -0.13
CA LEU A 192 -13.93 -3.74 0.23
C LEU A 192 -15.20 -4.55 -0.09
N ASN A 193 -16.10 -4.04 -0.93
CA ASN A 193 -17.30 -4.76 -1.35
C ASN A 193 -16.90 -5.98 -2.20
N PRO A 194 -17.13 -7.22 -1.74
CA PRO A 194 -16.69 -8.40 -2.47
C PRO A 194 -17.39 -8.54 -3.83
N MET A 195 -18.61 -8.00 -3.98
CA MET A 195 -19.41 -8.13 -5.19
C MET A 195 -19.11 -7.07 -6.27
N MET A 196 -18.17 -6.15 -6.02
CA MET A 196 -17.73 -5.16 -7.00
C MET A 196 -16.87 -5.83 -8.09
N LYS A 197 -17.24 -5.62 -9.36
CA LYS A 197 -16.46 -5.99 -10.55
C LYS A 197 -16.13 -4.77 -11.41
N TYR A 198 -16.97 -3.74 -11.41
CA TYR A 198 -16.74 -2.50 -12.14
C TYR A 198 -16.72 -1.28 -11.21
N THR A 199 -15.96 -0.27 -11.59
CA THR A 199 -15.90 1.04 -10.92
C THR A 199 -15.76 2.16 -11.95
N GLY A 200 -15.76 3.40 -11.48
CA GLY A 200 -15.41 4.57 -12.27
C GLY A 200 -14.99 5.72 -11.37
N PHE A 201 -14.26 6.67 -11.92
CA PHE A 201 -13.63 7.76 -11.17
C PHE A 201 -13.98 9.11 -11.78
N GLY A 202 -13.97 10.15 -10.93
CA GLY A 202 -14.16 11.52 -11.38
C GLY A 202 -13.53 12.50 -10.40
N GLU A 203 -13.06 13.61 -10.94
CA GLU A 203 -12.49 14.72 -10.16
C GLU A 203 -12.86 16.06 -10.81
N VAL A 204 -13.24 17.04 -9.99
CA VAL A 204 -13.39 18.44 -10.41
C VAL A 204 -12.81 19.35 -9.33
N GLY A 205 -11.56 19.79 -9.53
CA GLY A 205 -10.81 20.50 -8.49
C GLY A 205 -10.63 19.59 -7.28
N ASP A 206 -10.87 20.09 -6.07
CA ASP A 206 -10.65 19.30 -4.84
C ASP A 206 -11.78 18.29 -4.53
N PHE A 207 -12.70 18.03 -5.47
CA PHE A 207 -13.82 17.11 -5.32
C PHE A 207 -13.55 15.82 -6.08
N THR A 208 -13.49 14.69 -5.39
CA THR A 208 -13.18 13.38 -5.97
C THR A 208 -14.30 12.38 -5.74
N ALA A 209 -14.47 11.46 -6.68
CA ALA A 209 -15.47 10.42 -6.63
C ALA A 209 -14.95 9.06 -7.12
N MET A 210 -15.44 7.99 -6.48
CA MET A 210 -15.35 6.62 -6.97
C MET A 210 -16.73 5.97 -6.96
N TYR A 211 -17.21 5.52 -8.12
CA TYR A 211 -18.44 4.74 -8.21
C TYR A 211 -18.35 3.47 -7.34
N SER A 212 -19.31 3.30 -6.42
CA SER A 212 -19.14 2.38 -5.29
C SER A 212 -20.23 1.31 -5.18
N LEU A 213 -21.34 1.49 -5.89
CA LEU A 213 -22.53 0.64 -5.75
C LEU A 213 -22.58 -0.54 -6.73
N ASP A 214 -21.49 -0.82 -7.45
CA ASP A 214 -21.42 -1.97 -8.33
C ASP A 214 -21.51 -3.29 -7.54
N ARG A 215 -22.27 -4.23 -8.11
CA ARG A 215 -22.57 -5.56 -7.53
C ARG A 215 -22.61 -6.64 -8.60
N SER A 216 -21.97 -6.39 -9.73
CA SER A 216 -22.11 -7.20 -10.95
C SER A 216 -21.18 -8.41 -10.99
N ARG A 217 -20.30 -8.58 -9.98
CA ARG A 217 -19.41 -9.74 -9.91
C ARG A 217 -20.19 -11.05 -9.90
N GLU A 218 -19.78 -11.99 -10.75
CA GLU A 218 -20.29 -13.36 -10.74
C GLU A 218 -19.77 -14.16 -9.53
N GLY A 219 -20.56 -15.14 -9.09
CA GLY A 219 -20.25 -15.94 -7.91
C GLY A 219 -20.85 -15.37 -6.63
N ARG A 220 -20.56 -16.03 -5.51
CA ARG A 220 -21.03 -15.60 -4.19
C ARG A 220 -19.91 -15.52 -3.17
N PHE A 221 -19.87 -14.45 -2.40
CA PHE A 221 -18.91 -14.36 -1.31
C PHE A 221 -19.32 -15.30 -0.17
N ALA A 222 -18.48 -16.31 0.08
CA ALA A 222 -18.70 -17.32 1.11
C ALA A 222 -17.74 -17.21 2.29
N GLY A 223 -16.94 -16.13 2.35
CA GLY A 223 -16.05 -15.84 3.46
C GLY A 223 -16.82 -15.49 4.74
N ASP A 224 -16.22 -15.81 5.88
CA ASP A 224 -16.82 -15.61 7.19
C ASP A 224 -16.86 -14.14 7.61
N TYR A 225 -15.86 -13.34 7.26
CA TYR A 225 -15.81 -11.90 7.48
C TYR A 225 -14.74 -11.26 6.59
N ILE A 226 -14.80 -9.94 6.44
CA ILE A 226 -13.75 -9.10 5.84
C ILE A 226 -13.25 -8.15 6.91
N ALA A 227 -11.94 -8.18 7.19
CA ALA A 227 -11.29 -7.34 8.19
C ALA A 227 -10.38 -6.29 7.54
N TRP A 228 -10.35 -5.10 8.13
CA TRP A 228 -9.32 -4.09 7.89
C TRP A 228 -8.85 -3.53 9.24
N PRO A 229 -7.55 -3.60 9.58
CA PRO A 229 -6.46 -4.14 8.77
C PRO A 229 -6.64 -5.64 8.54
N ALA A 230 -6.15 -6.12 7.40
CA ALA A 230 -6.10 -7.53 7.04
C ALA A 230 -4.88 -8.21 7.67
N ALA A 231 -4.70 -9.51 7.40
CA ALA A 231 -3.67 -10.34 8.04
C ALA A 231 -2.24 -9.79 7.88
N ASN A 232 -1.89 -9.30 6.70
CA ASN A 232 -0.70 -8.52 6.45
C ASN A 232 -1.14 -7.21 5.82
N THR A 233 -0.85 -6.08 6.46
CA THR A 233 -1.35 -4.77 5.98
C THR A 233 -0.22 -3.76 5.98
N PRO A 234 0.08 -3.11 4.85
CA PRO A 234 1.02 -2.02 4.85
C PRO A 234 0.48 -0.82 5.63
N LEU A 235 1.30 -0.22 6.49
CA LEU A 235 0.94 0.95 7.28
C LEU A 235 0.63 2.16 6.38
N ASP A 236 1.28 2.24 5.21
CA ASP A 236 0.98 3.23 4.16
C ASP A 236 -0.49 3.19 3.72
N LEU A 237 -1.17 2.05 3.88
CA LEU A 237 -2.58 1.86 3.56
C LEU A 237 -3.50 1.91 4.80
N PHE A 238 -2.95 1.85 6.01
CA PHE A 238 -3.72 1.77 7.26
C PHE A 238 -3.63 3.06 8.07
N VAL A 239 -4.00 4.17 7.44
CA VAL A 239 -4.03 5.49 8.08
C VAL A 239 -5.22 5.61 9.04
N GLY A 240 -5.00 6.26 10.19
CA GLY A 240 -6.05 6.60 11.15
C GLY A 240 -6.55 5.47 12.05
N SER A 241 -5.96 4.26 11.95
CA SER A 241 -6.06 3.19 12.96
C SER A 241 -7.48 2.69 13.27
N LEU A 242 -8.43 2.92 12.36
CA LEU A 242 -9.82 2.46 12.50
C LEU A 242 -9.91 1.00 12.08
N ILE A 243 -10.31 0.11 12.98
CA ILE A 243 -10.47 -1.32 12.73
C ILE A 243 -11.93 -1.59 12.35
N THR A 244 -12.15 -2.34 11.28
CA THR A 244 -13.47 -2.76 10.80
C THR A 244 -13.50 -4.25 10.52
N VAL A 245 -14.54 -4.93 10.98
CA VAL A 245 -14.82 -6.35 10.66
C VAL A 245 -16.26 -6.45 10.15
N SER A 246 -16.42 -6.64 8.84
CA SER A 246 -17.71 -6.88 8.18
C SER A 246 -18.02 -8.36 8.18
N LEU A 247 -19.11 -8.77 8.82
CA LEU A 247 -19.47 -10.17 9.03
C LEU A 247 -20.15 -10.75 7.79
N GLY A 248 -19.67 -11.90 7.32
CA GLY A 248 -20.29 -12.63 6.23
C GLY A 248 -21.66 -13.21 6.61
N ALA A 249 -22.38 -13.71 5.61
CA ALA A 249 -23.76 -14.21 5.75
C ALA A 249 -23.95 -15.30 6.80
N SER A 250 -22.88 -16.03 7.15
CA SER A 250 -22.92 -17.12 8.11
C SER A 250 -23.13 -16.66 9.56
N TYR A 251 -22.88 -15.38 9.86
CA TYR A 251 -23.05 -14.78 11.18
C TYR A 251 -24.46 -14.22 11.38
N ASP A 252 -24.97 -14.32 12.61
CA ASP A 252 -26.20 -13.66 13.01
C ASP A 252 -26.00 -12.13 13.08
N ASP A 253 -27.11 -11.38 13.19
CA ASP A 253 -27.03 -9.93 13.40
C ASP A 253 -26.26 -9.58 14.69
N PRO A 254 -25.18 -8.78 14.60
CA PRO A 254 -24.40 -8.39 15.77
C PRO A 254 -25.22 -7.48 16.69
N VAL A 255 -25.17 -7.74 17.99
CA VAL A 255 -25.82 -6.92 19.03
C VAL A 255 -24.75 -6.17 19.80
N ALA A 256 -24.70 -4.84 19.62
CA ALA A 256 -23.65 -3.97 20.16
C ALA A 256 -23.33 -4.21 21.65
N ASP A 257 -24.35 -4.33 22.50
CA ASP A 257 -24.19 -4.50 23.95
C ASP A 257 -23.63 -5.86 24.38
N LYS A 258 -23.55 -6.83 23.47
CA LYS A 258 -22.99 -8.15 23.73
C LYS A 258 -21.54 -8.26 23.26
N ILE A 259 -21.09 -7.38 22.37
CA ILE A 259 -19.81 -7.51 21.70
C ILE A 259 -18.70 -6.91 22.55
N SER A 260 -17.56 -7.59 22.57
CA SER A 260 -16.31 -7.10 23.14
C SER A 260 -15.19 -7.36 22.13
N VAL A 261 -14.39 -6.32 21.85
CA VAL A 261 -13.22 -6.38 20.99
C VAL A 261 -11.97 -6.23 21.85
N GLU A 262 -11.14 -7.26 21.88
CA GLU A 262 -9.82 -7.24 22.52
C GLU A 262 -8.76 -7.02 21.43
N ILE A 263 -7.88 -6.05 21.65
CA ILE A 263 -6.77 -5.71 20.74
C ILE A 263 -5.50 -5.69 21.57
N SER A 264 -4.44 -6.36 21.12
CA SER A 264 -3.11 -6.26 21.75
C SER A 264 -2.04 -5.96 20.70
N SER A 265 -1.23 -4.94 20.97
CA SER A 265 -0.05 -4.57 20.19
C SER A 265 1.19 -5.18 20.84
N GLU A 266 1.96 -5.94 20.05
CA GLU A 266 3.23 -6.50 20.49
C GLU A 266 4.28 -5.40 20.70
N THR A 267 4.39 -4.46 19.76
CA THR A 267 5.45 -3.43 19.79
C THR A 267 5.23 -2.43 20.93
N GLN A 268 3.97 -2.11 21.25
CA GLN A 268 3.64 -1.21 22.36
C GLN A 268 3.53 -1.93 23.71
N GLY A 269 3.49 -3.27 23.72
CA GLY A 269 3.23 -4.06 24.92
C GLY A 269 1.92 -3.68 25.62
N ARG A 270 0.90 -3.25 24.84
CA ARG A 270 -0.35 -2.68 25.34
C ARG A 270 -1.55 -3.46 24.80
N SER A 271 -2.60 -3.55 25.61
CA SER A 271 -3.87 -4.14 25.21
C SER A 271 -5.03 -3.21 25.51
N TRP A 272 -6.08 -3.32 24.71
CA TRP A 272 -7.33 -2.58 24.82
C TRP A 272 -8.50 -3.55 24.77
N THR A 273 -9.55 -3.27 25.55
CA THR A 273 -10.84 -3.93 25.45
C THR A 273 -11.89 -2.87 25.15
N VAL A 274 -12.57 -3.02 24.02
CA VAL A 274 -13.48 -2.01 23.46
C VAL A 274 -14.88 -2.61 23.30
N ASN A 275 -15.89 -1.92 23.80
CA ASN A 275 -17.31 -2.29 23.70
C ASN A 275 -18.21 -1.05 23.82
N SER A 276 -19.53 -1.25 23.82
CA SER A 276 -20.51 -0.15 23.87
C SER A 276 -20.46 0.72 25.13
N LYS A 277 -19.70 0.32 26.15
CA LYS A 277 -19.52 1.05 27.42
C LYS A 277 -18.16 1.73 27.52
N SER A 278 -17.29 1.58 26.53
CA SER A 278 -15.98 2.23 26.52
C SER A 278 -16.15 3.76 26.34
N GLU A 279 -15.59 4.54 27.26
CA GLU A 279 -15.63 6.01 27.19
C GLU A 279 -14.45 6.59 26.38
N ASP A 280 -13.30 5.93 26.43
CA ASP A 280 -12.04 6.40 25.81
C ASP A 280 -11.72 5.76 24.46
N ALA A 281 -12.67 5.00 23.87
CA ALA A 281 -12.49 4.32 22.60
C ALA A 281 -13.75 4.43 21.74
N ALA A 282 -13.58 4.52 20.43
CA ALA A 282 -14.72 4.48 19.51
C ALA A 282 -15.17 3.03 19.33
N PHE A 283 -16.48 2.79 19.44
CA PHE A 283 -17.08 1.49 19.20
C PHE A 283 -18.45 1.64 18.54
N TYR A 284 -18.66 0.95 17.43
CA TYR A 284 -19.93 0.95 16.72
C TYR A 284 -20.23 -0.42 16.13
N VAL A 285 -21.53 -0.71 16.03
CA VAL A 285 -22.06 -1.78 15.20
C VAL A 285 -22.97 -1.15 14.17
N ASN A 286 -22.65 -1.33 12.89
CA ASN A 286 -23.40 -0.76 11.79
C ASN A 286 -23.97 -1.86 10.89
N THR A 287 -25.30 -1.93 10.78
CA THR A 287 -26.00 -2.90 9.93
C THR A 287 -26.50 -2.31 8.62
N GLY A 288 -26.06 -1.10 8.25
CA GLY A 288 -26.35 -0.52 6.94
C GLY A 288 -25.64 -1.27 5.82
N SER A 289 -26.20 -1.23 4.61
CA SER A 289 -25.59 -1.86 3.43
C SER A 289 -24.56 -0.94 2.79
N PHE A 290 -23.28 -1.23 3.05
CA PHE A 290 -22.12 -0.50 2.54
C PHE A 290 -21.09 -1.47 1.98
N GLY A 291 -21.42 -2.35 1.05
CA GLY A 291 -20.74 -3.62 0.96
C GLY A 291 -21.48 -4.58 1.89
N ILE A 292 -20.79 -5.62 2.35
CA ILE A 292 -21.29 -6.56 3.36
C ILE A 292 -22.03 -5.80 4.48
N ASP A 293 -23.28 -6.20 4.75
CA ASP A 293 -24.05 -5.64 5.86
C ASP A 293 -23.48 -6.18 7.19
N ARG A 294 -23.67 -5.48 8.31
CA ARG A 294 -23.13 -5.88 9.65
C ARG A 294 -21.62 -5.71 9.77
N CYS A 295 -21.20 -4.52 10.16
CA CYS A 295 -19.81 -4.22 10.48
C CYS A 295 -19.66 -3.90 11.97
N ILE A 296 -18.65 -4.50 12.59
CA ILE A 296 -18.13 -4.11 13.90
C ILE A 296 -16.99 -3.14 13.64
N ILE A 297 -16.99 -2.01 14.35
CA ILE A 297 -16.07 -0.90 14.11
C ILE A 297 -15.50 -0.46 15.44
N CYS A 298 -14.18 -0.32 15.52
CA CYS A 298 -13.55 0.28 16.69
C CYS A 298 -12.29 1.06 16.35
N LYS A 299 -11.97 2.04 17.20
CA LYS A 299 -10.72 2.79 17.11
C LYS A 299 -10.17 2.98 18.51
N VAL A 300 -8.88 2.68 18.66
CA VAL A 300 -8.12 2.80 19.91
C VAL A 300 -7.03 3.86 19.74
N ALA A 301 -5.78 3.51 20.01
CA ALA A 301 -4.61 4.33 19.73
C ALA A 301 -4.10 4.11 18.29
N ASP A 302 -3.10 4.90 17.91
CA ASP A 302 -2.35 4.69 16.68
C ASP A 302 -1.31 3.56 16.82
N PHE A 303 -1.02 2.93 15.69
CA PHE A 303 -0.07 1.81 15.59
C PHE A 303 1.15 2.20 14.75
N THR A 304 2.25 1.45 14.88
CA THR A 304 3.49 1.69 14.13
C THR A 304 3.72 0.62 13.07
N ALA A 305 4.64 0.89 12.15
CA ALA A 305 5.17 -0.17 11.29
C ALA A 305 5.85 -1.23 12.16
N ASP A 306 5.85 -2.47 11.68
CA ASP A 306 6.35 -3.67 12.37
C ASP A 306 5.58 -4.04 13.65
N ASP A 307 4.41 -3.45 13.88
CA ASP A 307 3.52 -3.86 14.96
C ASP A 307 2.69 -5.09 14.55
N THR A 308 2.58 -6.04 15.47
CA THR A 308 1.72 -7.20 15.35
C THR A 308 0.50 -6.96 16.26
N LEU A 309 -0.67 -6.92 15.66
CA LEU A 309 -1.92 -6.75 16.38
C LEU A 309 -2.63 -8.09 16.50
N HIS A 310 -2.93 -8.55 17.70
CA HIS A 310 -3.88 -9.64 17.91
C HIS A 310 -5.26 -9.06 18.21
N ILE A 311 -6.24 -9.42 17.39
CA ILE A 311 -7.62 -8.96 17.51
C ILE A 311 -8.52 -10.16 17.80
N ARG A 312 -9.34 -10.03 18.85
CA ARG A 312 -10.35 -11.01 19.25
C ARG A 312 -11.69 -10.33 19.44
N ILE A 313 -12.73 -10.87 18.82
CA ILE A 313 -14.10 -10.38 18.89
C ILE A 313 -14.99 -11.48 19.48
N THR A 314 -15.61 -11.20 20.62
CA THR A 314 -16.54 -12.09 21.31
C THR A 314 -17.96 -11.52 21.34
N GLY A 315 -18.94 -12.33 21.74
CA GLY A 315 -20.35 -11.91 21.79
C GLY A 315 -21.08 -11.93 20.45
N ILE A 316 -20.47 -12.51 19.42
CA ILE A 316 -21.03 -12.78 18.09
C ILE A 316 -21.38 -14.26 17.94
N THR A 317 -22.38 -14.56 17.10
CA THR A 317 -22.93 -15.92 16.98
C THR A 317 -23.16 -16.33 15.53
N LYS A 318 -23.19 -17.65 15.30
CA LYS A 318 -23.73 -18.29 14.08
C LYS A 318 -24.86 -19.22 14.50
N ASN A 319 -26.08 -18.99 14.01
CA ASN A 319 -27.27 -19.77 14.38
C ASN A 319 -27.48 -19.85 15.92
N GLY A 320 -27.22 -18.76 16.62
CA GLY A 320 -27.34 -18.65 18.08
C GLY A 320 -26.22 -19.31 18.89
N VAL A 321 -25.23 -19.92 18.24
CA VAL A 321 -24.05 -20.51 18.90
C VAL A 321 -22.90 -19.50 18.87
N GLU A 322 -22.22 -19.30 20.01
CA GLU A 322 -21.06 -18.41 20.11
C GLU A 322 -19.97 -18.79 19.11
N ALA A 323 -19.51 -17.80 18.34
CA ALA A 323 -18.57 -18.00 17.25
C ALA A 323 -17.56 -16.83 17.21
N PRO A 324 -16.63 -16.74 18.18
CA PRO A 324 -15.70 -15.61 18.24
C PRO A 324 -14.81 -15.57 17.00
N ILE A 325 -14.37 -14.36 16.64
CA ILE A 325 -13.37 -14.12 15.59
C ILE A 325 -12.04 -13.82 16.28
N GLU A 326 -10.97 -14.49 15.85
CA GLU A 326 -9.60 -14.25 16.31
C GLU A 326 -8.69 -14.17 15.09
N TYR A 327 -7.95 -13.09 14.93
CA TYR A 327 -6.96 -12.94 13.86
C TYR A 327 -5.80 -12.04 14.27
N THR A 328 -4.68 -12.21 13.58
CA THR A 328 -3.49 -11.37 13.72
C THR A 328 -3.36 -10.48 12.49
N ALA A 329 -3.08 -9.19 12.70
CA ALA A 329 -2.71 -8.24 11.65
C ALA A 329 -1.26 -7.81 11.84
N ASN A 330 -0.40 -8.18 10.88
CA ASN A 330 1.00 -7.76 10.83
C ASN A 330 1.10 -6.47 10.02
N LEU A 331 1.48 -5.38 10.69
CA LEU A 331 1.69 -4.08 10.06
C LEU A 331 3.14 -3.97 9.58
N PHE A 332 3.35 -3.50 8.36
CA PHE A 332 4.69 -3.32 7.79
C PHE A 332 4.72 -2.10 6.87
N SER A 333 5.89 -1.65 6.43
CA SER A 333 6.00 -0.54 5.47
C SER A 333 6.08 -1.05 4.03
N LEU A 334 5.35 -0.45 3.07
CA LEU A 334 5.58 -0.70 1.63
C LEU A 334 6.96 -0.23 1.19
N SER A 335 7.42 0.86 1.79
CA SER A 335 8.74 1.44 1.57
C SER A 335 9.84 0.72 2.35
N SER A 336 9.55 -0.44 2.97
CA SER A 336 10.60 -1.41 3.28
C SER A 336 11.11 -1.95 1.97
N VAL A 337 12.05 -1.21 1.38
CA VAL A 337 12.86 -1.68 0.28
C VAL A 337 13.55 -2.93 0.82
N GLU A 338 13.12 -4.11 0.36
CA GLU A 338 14.05 -5.22 0.28
C GLU A 338 15.10 -4.75 -0.74
N LEU A 339 16.12 -4.10 -0.20
CA LEU A 339 17.24 -3.66 -0.98
C LEU A 339 17.95 -4.91 -1.45
N ASP A 340 18.00 -5.04 -2.76
CA ASP A 340 18.67 -6.13 -3.44
C ASP A 340 20.02 -6.39 -2.77
N ARG A 341 20.31 -7.66 -2.47
CA ARG A 341 21.50 -8.04 -1.71
C ARG A 341 22.73 -7.43 -2.35
N THR A 342 23.31 -6.44 -1.69
CA THR A 342 24.54 -5.82 -2.17
C THR A 342 25.72 -6.56 -1.56
N THR A 343 26.66 -7.00 -2.41
CA THR A 343 27.93 -7.57 -1.94
C THR A 343 28.95 -6.45 -1.78
N VAL A 344 29.51 -6.29 -0.59
CA VAL A 344 30.56 -5.30 -0.29
C VAL A 344 31.85 -6.05 0.06
N MET A 345 32.94 -5.76 -0.66
CA MET A 345 34.26 -6.27 -0.29
C MET A 345 34.98 -5.27 0.61
N THR A 346 35.46 -5.71 1.78
CA THR A 346 36.20 -4.83 2.71
C THR A 346 37.54 -5.44 3.13
N ARG A 347 38.50 -4.60 3.54
CA ARG A 347 39.86 -5.00 3.97
C ARG A 347 40.00 -4.95 5.51
N PRO A 348 40.90 -5.74 6.13
CA PRO A 348 41.26 -5.61 7.54
C PRO A 348 41.98 -4.27 7.83
N SER A 349 41.66 -3.61 8.93
CA SER A 349 42.20 -2.28 9.25
C SER A 349 43.64 -2.31 9.78
N TRP A 350 44.55 -1.57 9.13
CA TRP A 350 45.64 -0.83 9.79
C TRP A 350 45.87 0.52 9.08
N GLY A 351 45.49 1.61 9.75
CA GLY A 351 45.96 2.96 9.45
C GLY A 351 45.40 3.65 8.19
N ALA A 352 44.33 4.42 8.40
CA ALA A 352 43.85 5.58 7.64
C ALA A 352 43.24 5.39 6.22
N ASP A 353 41.96 5.79 6.16
CA ASP A 353 41.17 6.31 5.04
C ASP A 353 40.93 5.43 3.80
N PHE A 354 39.80 4.71 3.81
CA PHE A 354 39.13 4.24 2.60
C PHE A 354 37.67 4.73 2.59
N ASN A 355 37.33 5.52 1.57
CA ASN A 355 35.96 5.91 1.24
C ASN A 355 35.32 4.79 0.41
N TYR A 356 34.20 4.25 0.86
CA TYR A 356 33.22 3.62 -0.04
C TYR A 356 31.92 4.41 0.06
N THR A 357 31.42 4.83 -1.10
CA THR A 357 30.19 5.60 -1.23
C THR A 357 29.06 4.62 -1.52
N ALA A 358 28.31 4.23 -0.49
CA ALA A 358 26.91 3.90 -0.73
C ALA A 358 26.17 5.25 -0.85
N SER A 359 26.19 5.87 -2.04
CA SER A 359 25.41 7.07 -2.27
C SER A 359 23.93 6.70 -2.35
N SER A 360 23.18 7.22 -1.38
CA SER A 360 21.74 7.47 -1.43
C SER A 360 20.80 6.29 -1.67
N LEU A 361 20.48 5.57 -0.60
CA LEU A 361 19.09 5.16 -0.35
C LEU A 361 18.41 6.02 0.71
N LEU A 362 19.14 7.01 1.24
CA LEU A 362 18.75 7.78 2.41
C LEU A 362 18.97 9.27 2.13
N SER A 363 17.90 10.05 2.21
CA SER A 363 17.92 11.50 2.05
C SER A 363 18.68 12.17 3.21
N LYS A 364 19.12 13.41 3.04
CA LYS A 364 19.90 14.19 4.03
C LYS A 364 19.24 14.35 5.42
N ASN A 365 18.00 13.90 5.62
CA ASN A 365 17.22 14.03 6.85
C ASN A 365 16.87 12.68 7.51
N THR A 366 17.69 11.65 7.31
CA THR A 366 17.36 10.30 7.78
C THR A 366 17.45 10.17 9.31
N PRO A 367 16.44 9.60 9.99
CA PRO A 367 16.47 9.34 11.44
C PRO A 367 17.56 8.32 11.83
N LYS A 368 17.86 8.22 13.13
CA LYS A 368 18.91 7.35 13.72
C LYS A 368 19.05 6.00 13.01
N VAL A 369 20.25 5.72 12.50
CA VAL A 369 20.63 4.42 11.91
C VAL A 369 21.03 3.45 13.02
N SER A 370 20.53 2.21 12.97
CA SER A 370 21.01 1.09 13.79
C SER A 370 21.41 -0.08 12.89
N TRP A 371 22.22 -1.02 13.37
CA TRP A 371 22.70 -2.14 12.55
C TRP A 371 22.98 -3.37 13.40
N ARG A 372 23.07 -4.54 12.74
CA ARG A 372 23.46 -5.83 13.33
C ARG A 372 24.35 -6.59 12.34
N SER A 373 25.44 -7.18 12.82
CA SER A 373 26.27 -8.13 12.06
C SER A 373 25.92 -9.56 12.49
N GLU A 374 25.81 -10.49 11.55
CA GLU A 374 25.66 -11.92 11.84
C GLU A 374 26.95 -12.51 12.45
N ASP A 375 28.09 -12.02 12.00
CA ASP A 375 29.43 -12.36 12.51
C ASP A 375 30.28 -11.08 12.70
N PRO A 376 30.27 -10.50 13.92
CA PRO A 376 31.06 -9.31 14.26
C PRO A 376 32.57 -9.51 14.23
N ASP A 377 33.05 -10.77 14.26
CA ASP A 377 34.48 -11.09 14.20
C ASP A 377 35.01 -11.03 12.76
N VAL A 378 34.12 -11.07 11.77
CA VAL A 378 34.44 -10.89 10.34
C VAL A 378 34.33 -9.42 9.92
N SER A 379 33.21 -8.75 10.19
CA SER A 379 32.99 -7.35 9.79
C SER A 379 31.96 -6.61 10.65
N GLY A 380 32.06 -5.28 10.69
CA GLY A 380 31.13 -4.39 11.38
C GLY A 380 30.91 -3.05 10.67
N ILE A 381 30.07 -2.19 11.27
CA ILE A 381 29.78 -0.84 10.78
C ILE A 381 30.23 0.20 11.81
N TRP A 382 30.80 1.30 11.34
CA TRP A 382 30.94 2.55 12.10
C TRP A 382 30.18 3.69 11.43
N LEU A 383 29.68 4.64 12.21
CA LEU A 383 28.91 5.79 11.70
C LEU A 383 29.82 7.02 11.57
N TYR A 384 30.05 7.49 10.35
CA TYR A 384 30.78 8.74 10.07
C TYR A 384 29.84 9.81 9.50
N LYS A 385 29.62 10.90 10.24
CA LYS A 385 28.68 11.98 9.86
C LYS A 385 27.31 11.42 9.45
N ASP A 386 26.78 10.52 10.28
CA ASP A 386 25.50 9.84 10.09
C ASP A 386 25.39 8.95 8.84
N ARG A 387 26.53 8.50 8.29
CA ARG A 387 26.61 7.52 7.19
C ARG A 387 27.26 6.21 7.65
N PRO A 388 26.70 5.03 7.28
CA PRO A 388 27.30 3.74 7.61
C PRO A 388 28.56 3.49 6.79
N VAL A 389 29.65 3.12 7.47
CA VAL A 389 30.94 2.73 6.89
C VAL A 389 31.26 1.30 7.32
N TYR A 390 31.40 0.39 6.37
CA TYR A 390 31.73 -1.02 6.60
C TYR A 390 33.24 -1.19 6.78
N TYR A 391 33.67 -2.02 7.74
CA TYR A 391 35.09 -2.34 7.94
C TYR A 391 35.29 -3.84 8.17
N GLY A 392 36.40 -4.37 7.67
CA GLY A 392 36.79 -5.77 7.89
C GLY A 392 37.56 -5.93 9.19
N VAL A 393 37.25 -6.97 9.96
CA VAL A 393 37.93 -7.36 11.20
C VAL A 393 38.83 -8.56 10.95
N SER A 394 38.30 -9.61 10.32
CA SER A 394 39.06 -10.80 9.92
C SER A 394 38.52 -11.37 8.60
N GLU A 395 39.33 -12.18 7.93
CA GLU A 395 38.96 -12.81 6.67
C GLU A 395 37.75 -13.74 6.85
N GLY A 396 36.74 -13.60 6.00
CA GLY A 396 35.49 -14.33 6.12
C GLY A 396 34.34 -13.68 5.34
N ARG A 397 33.15 -14.28 5.44
CA ARG A 397 31.91 -13.72 4.90
C ARG A 397 30.90 -13.58 6.04
N THR A 398 30.21 -12.44 6.08
CA THR A 398 29.17 -12.15 7.07
C THR A 398 28.08 -11.32 6.40
N THR A 399 26.86 -11.37 6.92
CA THR A 399 25.78 -10.47 6.48
C THR A 399 25.57 -9.40 7.55
N ILE A 400 25.45 -8.14 7.12
CA ILE A 400 25.17 -7.02 8.01
C ILE A 400 23.82 -6.41 7.63
N THR A 401 22.90 -6.39 8.58
CA THR A 401 21.59 -5.77 8.44
C THR A 401 21.65 -4.33 8.96
N VAL A 402 21.30 -3.37 8.12
CA VAL A 402 21.24 -1.94 8.48
C VAL A 402 19.79 -1.48 8.52
N TYR A 403 19.38 -0.88 9.64
CA TYR A 403 18.03 -0.38 9.92
C TYR A 403 17.98 1.15 9.86
N THR A 404 16.93 1.68 9.25
CA THR A 404 16.75 3.12 9.07
C THR A 404 15.28 3.47 8.88
N GLY A 405 14.73 4.34 9.74
CA GLY A 405 13.36 4.87 9.56
C GLY A 405 12.24 3.84 9.39
N GLY A 406 12.40 2.62 9.92
CA GLY A 406 11.44 1.51 9.72
C GLY A 406 11.70 0.60 8.51
N ALA A 407 12.82 0.76 7.81
CA ALA A 407 13.30 -0.11 6.73
C ALA A 407 14.60 -0.82 7.13
N TYR A 408 14.96 -1.91 6.42
CA TYR A 408 16.26 -2.57 6.58
C TYR A 408 16.87 -2.99 5.23
N VAL A 409 18.20 -3.15 5.20
CA VAL A 409 18.95 -3.76 4.09
C VAL A 409 19.91 -4.80 4.63
N ASP A 410 19.95 -5.97 3.98
CA ASP A 410 20.99 -6.98 4.21
C ASP A 410 22.15 -6.76 3.23
N VAL A 411 23.36 -6.64 3.77
CA VAL A 411 24.59 -6.45 3.00
C VAL A 411 25.50 -7.64 3.24
N ASP A 412 25.77 -8.41 2.18
CA ASP A 412 26.74 -9.49 2.22
C ASP A 412 28.15 -8.88 2.19
N VAL A 413 28.86 -8.97 3.30
CA VAL A 413 30.24 -8.50 3.41
C VAL A 413 31.20 -9.65 3.26
N ILE A 414 32.12 -9.52 2.31
CA ILE A 414 33.23 -10.46 2.13
C ILE A 414 34.53 -9.73 2.49
N VAL A 415 35.23 -10.21 3.50
CA VAL A 415 36.55 -9.71 3.89
C VAL A 415 37.58 -10.68 3.37
N ARG A 416 38.46 -10.22 2.47
CA ARG A 416 39.56 -11.03 1.91
C ARG A 416 40.90 -10.36 2.15
N ASN A 417 41.94 -11.18 2.26
CA ASN A 417 43.32 -10.74 2.30
C ASN A 417 43.96 -10.93 0.91
N SER A 418 43.68 -10.03 -0.04
CA SER A 418 44.11 -10.21 -1.45
C SER A 418 45.34 -9.39 -1.84
N LYS A 419 46.14 -9.97 -2.75
CA LYS A 419 47.23 -9.30 -3.49
C LYS A 419 46.62 -8.74 -4.77
N PHE A 420 46.57 -7.42 -4.94
CA PHE A 420 45.88 -6.76 -6.05
C PHE A 420 46.56 -7.07 -7.39
N LEU A 421 45.81 -7.56 -8.38
CA LEU A 421 46.23 -7.68 -9.78
C LEU A 421 45.59 -6.57 -10.63
N LEU A 422 46.40 -5.87 -11.45
CA LEU A 422 45.89 -4.84 -12.36
C LEU A 422 45.00 -5.49 -13.45
N GLY A 423 43.70 -5.16 -13.45
CA GLY A 423 42.71 -5.60 -14.46
C GLY A 423 41.70 -6.68 -14.01
N ASP A 424 41.74 -7.11 -12.74
CA ASP A 424 40.78 -8.05 -12.13
C ASP A 424 39.57 -7.27 -11.61
N ALA A 425 38.50 -7.23 -12.40
CA ALA A 425 37.33 -6.38 -12.18
C ALA A 425 36.23 -7.08 -11.36
N ASP A 426 36.22 -8.41 -11.30
CA ASP A 426 35.28 -9.18 -10.48
C ASP A 426 35.88 -9.75 -9.19
N GLY A 427 37.19 -9.58 -9.00
CA GLY A 427 37.91 -9.85 -7.76
C GLY A 427 38.16 -11.35 -7.53
N ASP A 428 38.36 -12.12 -8.60
CA ASP A 428 38.58 -13.56 -8.58
C ASP A 428 40.06 -13.97 -8.60
N ASP A 429 40.98 -12.99 -8.54
CA ASP A 429 42.44 -13.14 -8.63
C ASP A 429 42.92 -13.66 -10.01
N GLU A 430 42.10 -13.58 -11.06
CA GLU A 430 42.44 -13.79 -12.47
C GLU A 430 42.12 -12.53 -13.30
N VAL A 431 42.76 -12.35 -14.46
CA VAL A 431 42.41 -11.28 -15.42
C VAL A 431 41.94 -11.94 -16.71
N SER A 432 40.64 -11.81 -16.99
CA SER A 432 39.91 -12.58 -17.99
C SER A 432 38.97 -11.72 -18.85
N VAL A 433 38.29 -12.34 -19.82
CA VAL A 433 37.27 -11.66 -20.66
C VAL A 433 35.99 -11.36 -19.86
N LEU A 434 35.76 -12.06 -18.73
CA LEU A 434 34.65 -11.76 -17.84
C LEU A 434 34.84 -10.39 -17.18
N ASP A 435 36.05 -10.02 -16.80
CA ASP A 435 36.38 -8.71 -16.22
C ASP A 435 35.99 -7.55 -17.13
N VAL A 436 36.19 -7.73 -18.43
CA VAL A 436 35.80 -6.76 -19.47
C VAL A 436 34.28 -6.63 -19.56
N THR A 437 33.57 -7.75 -19.47
CA THR A 437 32.11 -7.79 -19.54
C THR A 437 31.49 -7.17 -18.27
N THR A 438 32.11 -7.40 -17.12
CA THR A 438 31.76 -6.80 -15.83
C THR A 438 31.98 -5.29 -15.85
N ALA A 439 33.13 -4.82 -16.35
CA ALA A 439 33.41 -3.38 -16.52
C ALA A 439 32.43 -2.70 -17.50
N GLN A 440 32.12 -3.34 -18.63
CA GLN A 440 31.19 -2.81 -19.64
C GLN A 440 29.74 -2.72 -19.13
N ARG A 441 29.26 -3.71 -18.38
CA ARG A 441 27.93 -3.66 -17.75
C ARG A 441 27.85 -2.52 -16.74
N SER A 442 28.88 -2.34 -15.90
CA SER A 442 28.93 -1.30 -14.87
C SER A 442 28.96 0.12 -15.46
N LEU A 443 29.67 0.34 -16.57
CA LEU A 443 29.69 1.62 -17.29
C LEU A 443 28.35 2.00 -17.94
N SER A 444 27.48 1.02 -18.22
CA SER A 444 26.17 1.26 -18.85
C SER A 444 25.05 1.61 -17.85
N LEU A 445 25.27 1.40 -16.56
CA LEU A 445 24.24 1.47 -15.52
C LEU A 445 24.46 2.59 -14.47
N ILE A 446 25.65 3.22 -14.39
CA ILE A 446 26.03 4.07 -13.25
C ILE A 446 26.82 5.32 -13.72
N LYS A 447 26.62 6.47 -13.07
CA LYS A 447 27.47 7.66 -13.26
C LYS A 447 28.87 7.36 -12.71
N VAL A 448 29.85 7.46 -13.59
CA VAL A 448 31.31 7.28 -13.46
C VAL A 448 31.97 7.77 -12.14
N SER A 449 31.34 8.64 -11.36
CA SER A 449 31.84 9.16 -10.08
C SER A 449 31.80 8.19 -8.88
N GLU A 450 31.54 6.89 -9.10
CA GLU A 450 31.30 5.92 -8.01
C GLU A 450 32.23 4.69 -8.04
N PHE A 451 33.29 4.72 -8.85
CA PHE A 451 34.29 3.66 -8.90
C PHE A 451 35.41 3.83 -7.86
N CYS A 452 36.15 2.75 -7.57
CA CYS A 452 37.40 2.81 -6.82
C CYS A 452 38.52 3.23 -7.78
N ASP A 453 39.03 4.46 -7.66
CA ASP A 453 40.04 5.07 -8.56
C ASP A 453 41.24 4.13 -8.83
N TYR A 454 41.70 3.39 -7.82
CA TYR A 454 42.93 2.58 -7.92
C TYR A 454 42.90 1.40 -8.90
N LEU A 455 41.73 0.93 -9.35
CA LEU A 455 41.62 -0.21 -10.26
C LEU A 455 41.30 0.17 -11.71
N PHE A 456 40.83 1.39 -11.95
CA PHE A 456 40.28 1.83 -13.25
C PHE A 456 40.85 3.15 -13.79
N ASP A 457 41.52 3.95 -12.97
CA ASP A 457 42.26 5.14 -13.40
C ASP A 457 43.63 4.73 -13.96
N ILE A 458 43.65 4.38 -15.25
CA ILE A 458 44.82 3.76 -15.89
C ILE A 458 45.88 4.82 -16.21
N ASP A 459 45.46 6.03 -16.56
CA ASP A 459 46.38 7.12 -16.82
C ASP A 459 46.71 7.96 -15.58
N SER A 460 46.12 7.60 -14.43
CA SER A 460 46.40 8.16 -13.10
C SER A 460 46.06 9.65 -13.01
N ASP A 461 44.98 10.05 -13.66
CA ASP A 461 44.51 11.44 -13.71
C ASP A 461 43.39 11.77 -12.71
N GLU A 462 43.02 10.80 -11.86
CA GLU A 462 41.96 10.86 -10.85
C GLU A 462 40.54 11.02 -11.43
N GLU A 463 40.35 10.82 -12.75
CA GLU A 463 39.05 10.84 -13.42
C GLU A 463 38.85 9.62 -14.35
N ILE A 464 37.97 8.69 -13.99
CA ILE A 464 37.64 7.57 -14.89
C ILE A 464 36.89 8.10 -16.11
N GLY A 465 37.40 7.89 -17.33
CA GLY A 465 36.84 8.49 -18.54
C GLY A 465 36.75 7.54 -19.74
N ALA A 466 36.27 8.07 -20.87
CA ALA A 466 36.30 7.34 -22.14
C ALA A 466 37.73 6.96 -22.59
N ILE A 467 38.74 7.64 -22.03
CA ILE A 467 40.16 7.41 -22.27
C ILE A 467 40.64 6.14 -21.54
N ASP A 468 40.30 5.94 -20.26
CA ASP A 468 40.60 4.71 -19.53
C ASP A 468 39.98 3.49 -20.19
N VAL A 469 38.71 3.60 -20.60
CA VAL A 469 38.01 2.53 -21.33
C VAL A 469 38.71 2.21 -22.64
N ALA A 470 39.18 3.23 -23.37
CA ALA A 470 39.94 3.03 -24.60
C ALA A 470 41.33 2.40 -24.33
N LEU A 471 41.97 2.72 -23.21
CA LEU A 471 43.25 2.15 -22.78
C LEU A 471 43.09 0.68 -22.36
N VAL A 472 42.06 0.33 -21.58
CA VAL A 472 41.69 -1.06 -21.25
C VAL A 472 41.46 -1.87 -22.52
N MET A 473 40.62 -1.36 -23.44
CA MET A 473 40.28 -2.07 -24.68
C MET A 473 41.50 -2.24 -25.60
N ARG A 474 42.41 -1.26 -25.62
CA ARG A 474 43.67 -1.35 -26.35
C ARG A 474 44.64 -2.36 -25.73
N TRP A 475 44.73 -2.42 -24.40
CA TRP A 475 45.57 -3.37 -23.68
C TRP A 475 45.13 -4.81 -23.84
N LEU A 476 43.82 -5.07 -23.85
CA LEU A 476 43.24 -6.40 -24.12
C LEU A 476 43.47 -6.86 -25.56
N ALA A 477 43.45 -5.93 -26.53
CA ALA A 477 43.75 -6.24 -27.93
C ALA A 477 45.24 -6.62 -28.17
N GLU A 478 46.13 -6.27 -27.24
CA GLU A 478 47.56 -6.57 -27.29
C GLU A 478 47.95 -7.82 -26.47
N MET A 479 46.97 -8.59 -25.95
CA MET A 479 47.24 -9.87 -25.30
C MET A 479 47.77 -10.91 -26.31
N PRO A 480 48.81 -11.69 -25.95
CA PRO A 480 49.41 -11.86 -24.63
C PRO A 480 50.71 -11.05 -24.41
N SER A 481 51.00 -10.05 -25.25
CA SER A 481 52.31 -9.38 -25.30
C SER A 481 52.51 -8.22 -24.32
N ASN A 482 51.48 -7.79 -23.58
CA ASN A 482 51.57 -6.68 -22.64
C ASN A 482 51.96 -7.14 -21.22
N PRO A 483 53.18 -6.83 -20.72
CA PRO A 483 53.70 -7.34 -19.45
C PRO A 483 53.12 -6.65 -18.20
N ALA A 484 52.28 -5.62 -18.35
CA ALA A 484 51.68 -4.91 -17.22
C ALA A 484 50.40 -5.59 -16.69
N ILE A 485 49.71 -6.38 -17.50
CA ILE A 485 48.43 -7.01 -17.15
C ILE A 485 48.66 -8.21 -16.23
N GLY A 486 47.92 -8.30 -15.12
CA GLY A 486 48.12 -9.36 -14.11
C GLY A 486 49.35 -9.16 -13.24
N THR A 487 49.95 -7.96 -13.22
CA THR A 487 51.02 -7.63 -12.27
C THR A 487 50.46 -7.15 -10.94
N SER A 488 51.18 -7.46 -9.85
CA SER A 488 50.74 -7.07 -8.50
C SER A 488 50.98 -5.58 -8.26
N LEU A 489 49.94 -4.85 -7.84
CA LEU A 489 50.08 -3.47 -7.37
C LEU A 489 50.81 -3.46 -6.02
N GLN A 490 52.14 -3.29 -6.03
CA GLN A 490 52.91 -3.11 -4.80
C GLN A 490 52.83 -1.65 -4.33
N SER A 491 52.10 -1.42 -3.23
CA SER A 491 52.07 -0.22 -2.39
C SER A 491 51.76 1.12 -3.10
N PRO A 492 50.72 1.86 -2.68
CA PRO A 492 50.72 3.30 -2.91
C PRO A 492 51.89 3.93 -2.15
N PHE A 493 52.56 4.86 -2.79
CA PHE A 493 53.70 5.61 -2.29
C PHE A 493 53.34 6.37 -1.00
N THR A 494 54.29 6.42 -0.05
CA THR A 494 54.24 7.33 1.09
C THR A 494 54.49 8.78 0.65
N TYR A 495 53.47 9.64 0.85
CA TYR A 495 53.39 11.11 0.70
C TYR A 495 53.65 11.73 -0.67
#